data_AF-A0A6C0EJ08-F1
#
_entry.id   AF-A0A6C0EJ08-F1
#
_cell.length_a   1.000
_cell.length_b   1.000
_cell.length_c   1.000
_cell.angle_alpha   90.00
_cell.angle_beta   90.00
_cell.angle_gamma   90.00
#
_symmetry.space_group_name_H-M   'P 1'
#
loop_
_entity.id
_entity.type
_entity.pdbx_description
1 polymer ?
#
loop_
_entity_poly.entity_id
_entity_poly.type
_entity_poly.pdbx_seq_one_letter_code
_entity_poly.pdbx_strand_id
1 'polypeptide(L)' 'MEIVKQSKEHLQDVEMNYFEHCIFSMCLSLQFLLASIFAFFHALIPGIFTTSSSDYSTLIESILKHSSSKKDI' A
#
# COMPACT_ATOMS: atom_id res chain seq x y z
N MET A 1 -10.27 -2.38 -26.07
CA MET A 1 -10.45 -2.90 -24.70
C MET A 1 -10.19 -1.77 -23.72
N GLU A 2 -11.26 -1.24 -23.12
CA GLU A 2 -11.24 -0.12 -22.15
C GLU A 2 -10.17 -0.30 -21.05
N ILE A 3 -10.08 -1.52 -20.50
CA ILE A 3 -9.21 -1.88 -19.37
C ILE A 3 -7.72 -1.69 -19.70
N VAL A 4 -7.30 -2.05 -20.91
CA VAL A 4 -5.90 -1.90 -21.33
C VAL A 4 -5.53 -0.41 -21.46
N LYS A 5 -6.49 0.43 -21.86
CA LYS A 5 -6.28 1.88 -21.94
C LYS A 5 -6.14 2.48 -20.54
N GLN A 6 -7.07 2.17 -19.64
CA GLN A 6 -7.03 2.62 -18.23
C GLN A 6 -5.76 2.17 -17.51
N SER A 7 -5.31 0.94 -17.73
CA SER A 7 -4.06 0.45 -17.13
C SER A 7 -2.84 1.25 -17.60
N LYS A 8 -2.81 1.70 -18.86
CA LYS A 8 -1.71 2.52 -19.39
C LYS A 8 -1.77 3.95 -18.85
N GLU A 9 -2.95 4.55 -18.81
CA GLU A 9 -3.18 5.87 -18.22
C GLU A 9 -2.76 5.90 -16.75
N HIS A 10 -3.17 4.89 -15.97
CA HIS A 10 -2.77 4.76 -14.56
C HIS A 10 -1.24 4.67 -14.38
N LEU A 11 -0.56 3.87 -15.21
CA LEU A 11 0.91 3.77 -15.15
C LEU A 11 1.61 5.10 -15.50
N GLN A 12 1.02 5.90 -16.40
CA GLN A 12 1.51 7.24 -16.71
C GLN A 12 1.26 8.21 -15.55
N ASP A 13 0.07 8.16 -14.94
CA ASP A 13 -0.32 9.04 -13.83
C ASP A 13 0.53 8.86 -12.57
N VAL A 14 1.09 7.67 -12.37
CA VAL A 14 1.96 7.33 -11.23
C VAL A 14 3.44 7.25 -11.60
N GLU A 15 3.78 7.51 -12.87
CA GLU A 15 5.15 7.50 -13.40
C GLU A 15 5.95 6.23 -13.04
N MET A 16 5.29 5.08 -13.19
CA MET A 16 5.90 3.77 -13.00
C MET A 16 5.73 2.92 -14.25
N ASN A 17 6.75 2.13 -14.56
CA ASN A 17 6.54 1.01 -15.48
C ASN A 17 5.74 -0.10 -14.79
N TYR A 18 5.24 -1.05 -15.60
CA TYR A 18 4.40 -2.14 -15.09
C TYR A 18 5.06 -2.95 -13.96
N PHE A 19 6.36 -3.23 -14.06
CA PHE A 19 7.07 -4.01 -13.04
C PHE A 19 7.25 -3.23 -11.74
N GLU A 20 7.61 -1.94 -11.83
CA GLU A 20 7.67 -1.05 -10.66
C GLU A 20 6.32 -0.98 -9.95
N HIS A 21 5.24 -0.75 -10.71
CA HIS A 21 3.89 -0.69 -10.17
C HIS A 21 3.45 -2.02 -9.53
N CYS A 22 3.77 -3.14 -10.18
CA CYS A 22 3.44 -4.47 -9.68
C CYS A 22 4.17 -4.78 -8.37
N ILE A 23 5.49 -4.55 -8.32
CA ILE A 23 6.30 -4.78 -7.11
C ILE A 23 5.82 -3.86 -5.99
N PHE A 24 5.59 -2.57 -6.28
CA PHE A 24 5.06 -1.61 -5.31
C PHE A 24 3.70 -2.07 -4.74
N SER A 25 2.77 -2.44 -5.62
CA SER A 25 1.43 -2.91 -5.22
C SER A 25 1.50 -4.20 -4.40
N MET A 26 2.41 -5.12 -4.73
CA MET A 26 2.62 -6.35 -3.95
C MET A 26 3.21 -6.07 -2.57
N CYS A 27 4.18 -5.15 -2.47
CA CYS A 27 4.69 -4.68 -1.18
C CYS A 27 3.58 -4.07 -0.33
N LEU A 28 2.72 -3.22 -0.92
CA LEU A 28 1.60 -2.60 -0.24
C LEU A 28 0.57 -3.65 0.22
N SER A 29 0.26 -4.62 -0.63
CA SER A 29 -0.61 -5.76 -0.31
C SER A 29 -0.10 -6.55 0.89
N LEU A 30 1.21 -6.76 1.01
CA LEU A 30 1.80 -7.43 2.16
C LEU A 30 1.63 -6.62 3.46
N GLN A 31 1.79 -5.30 3.40
CA GLN A 31 1.56 -4.45 4.57
C GLN A 31 0.09 -4.49 5.02
N PHE A 32 -0.86 -4.45 4.07
CA PHE A 32 -2.28 -4.61 4.39
C PHE A 32 -2.60 -5.98 5.01
N LEU A 33 -1.97 -7.06 4.52
CA LEU A 33 -2.15 -8.40 5.09
C LEU A 33 -1.64 -8.46 6.54
N LEU A 34 -0.44 -7.93 6.81
CA LEU A 34 0.12 -7.88 8.16
C LEU A 34 -0.73 -7.02 9.10
N ALA A 35 -1.16 -5.84 8.64
CA ALA A 35 -2.06 -4.98 9.39
C ALA A 35 -3.37 -5.69 9.74
N SER A 36 -3.95 -6.42 8.78
CA SER A 36 -5.16 -7.23 8.98
C SER A 36 -4.96 -8.32 10.03
N ILE A 37 -3.86 -9.08 9.94
CA ILE A 37 -3.52 -10.14 10.90
C ILE A 37 -3.38 -9.57 12.32
N PHE A 38 -2.66 -8.45 12.48
CA PHE A 38 -2.46 -7.84 13.80
C PHE A 38 -3.74 -7.22 14.36
N ALA A 39 -4.53 -6.52 13.54
CA ALA A 39 -5.82 -6.00 13.95
C ALA A 39 -6.79 -7.12 14.37
N PHE A 40 -6.77 -8.25 13.65
CA PHE A 40 -7.57 -9.43 13.99
C PHE A 40 -7.19 -9.99 15.37
N PHE A 41 -5.90 -10.21 15.64
CA PHE A 41 -5.46 -10.69 16.96
C PHE A 41 -5.69 -9.66 18.07
N HIS A 42 -5.50 -8.38 17.79
CA HIS A 42 -5.79 -7.29 18.73
C HIS A 42 -7.29 -7.24 19.08
N ALA A 43 -8.18 -7.50 18.12
CA ALA A 43 -9.63 -7.56 18.36
C ALA A 43 -10.03 -8.73 19.26
N LEU A 44 -9.32 -9.86 19.17
CA LEU A 44 -9.54 -11.02 20.06
C LEU A 44 -8.90 -10.83 21.44
N ILE A 45 -7.71 -10.24 21.48
CA ILE A 45 -6.92 -10.02 22.69
C ILE A 45 -6.36 -8.59 22.66
N PRO A 46 -7.06 -7.60 23.24
CA PRO A 46 -6.69 -6.18 23.17
C PRO A 46 -5.29 -5.87 23.72
N GLY A 47 -4.73 -6.72 24.59
CA GLY A 47 -3.38 -6.54 25.13
C GLY A 47 -2.24 -6.86 24.15
N ILE A 48 -2.52 -7.49 23.00
CA ILE A 48 -1.53 -7.82 21.98
C ILE A 48 -1.65 -6.82 20.83
N PHE A 49 -0.53 -6.40 20.23
CA PHE A 49 -0.51 -5.51 19.06
C PHE A 49 -1.25 -4.18 19.28
N THR A 50 -1.17 -3.63 20.49
CA THR A 50 -1.94 -2.44 20.96
C THR A 50 -1.80 -1.21 20.08
N THR A 51 -0.61 -0.96 19.53
CA THR A 51 -0.35 0.18 18.65
C THR A 51 -0.36 -0.19 17.17
N SER A 52 -0.37 -1.49 16.84
CA SER A 52 -0.06 -1.97 15.49
C SER A 52 -1.05 -1.46 14.44
N SER A 53 -2.33 -1.27 14.77
CA SER A 53 -3.29 -0.69 13.82
C SER A 53 -2.91 0.73 13.39
N SER A 54 -2.51 1.59 14.35
CA SER A 54 -2.08 2.96 14.06
C SER A 54 -0.70 3.01 13.41
N ASP A 55 0.22 2.14 13.85
CA ASP A 55 1.58 2.06 13.30
C ASP A 55 1.55 1.66 11.81
N TYR A 56 0.78 0.61 11.47
CA TYR A 56 0.64 0.17 10.07
C TYR A 56 -0.11 1.18 9.21
N SER A 57 -1.12 1.87 9.76
CA SER A 57 -1.82 2.93 9.02
C SER A 57 -0.86 4.06 8.65
N THR A 58 -0.04 4.50 9.61
CA THR A 58 0.97 5.56 9.40
C THR A 58 2.06 5.11 8.41
N LEU A 59 2.50 3.86 8.50
CA LEU A 59 3.47 3.27 7.59
C LEU A 59 2.93 3.23 6.15
N ILE A 60 1.72 2.74 5.95
CA ILE A 60 1.08 2.61 4.64
C ILE A 60 0.87 4.01 4.01
N GLU A 61 0.40 4.99 4.79
CA GLU A 61 0.31 6.37 4.33
C GLU A 61 1.67 6.93 3.91
N SER A 62 2.74 6.63 4.66
CA SER A 62 4.09 7.09 4.35
C SER A 62 4.61 6.46 3.05
N ILE A 63 4.35 5.17 2.83
CA ILE A 63 4.70 4.46 1.59
C ILE A 63 3.97 5.08 0.38
N LEU A 64 2.67 5.35 0.50
CA LEU A 64 1.86 5.97 -0.55
C LEU A 64 2.29 7.41 -0.89
N LYS A 65 2.65 8.20 0.13
CA LYS A 65 3.17 9.56 -0.08
C LYS A 65 4.52 9.55 -0.78
N HIS A 66 5.41 8.64 -0.39
CA HIS A 66 6.73 8.51 -1.02
C HIS A 66 6.64 8.04 -2.47
N SER A 67 5.71 7.15 -2.82
CA SER A 67 5.49 6.76 -4.22
C SER A 67 4.90 7.89 -5.05
N SER A 68 4.08 8.75 -4.45
CA SER A 68 3.47 9.90 -5.13
C SER A 68 4.46 11.05 -5.35
N SER A 69 5.45 11.22 -4.47
CA SER A 69 6.45 12.31 -4.54
C SER A 69 7.52 12.09 -5.62
N LYS A 70 7.54 10.93 -6.29
CA LYS A 70 8.35 10.71 -7.50
C LYS A 70 7.91 11.60 -8.68
N LYS A 71 6.77 12.30 -8.54
CA LYS A 71 6.22 13.28 -9.49
C LYS A 71 7.02 14.57 -9.68
N ASP A 72 7.93 14.89 -8.76
CA ASP A 72 8.50 16.24 -8.66
C ASP A 72 10.02 16.33 -8.92
N ILE A 73 10.65 15.29 -9.48
CA ILE A 73 12.09 15.28 -9.82
C ILE A 73 12.31 15.10 -11.32
#